data_AF-A0A958T024-F1
#
_entry.id   AF-A0A958T024-F1
#
_cell.length_a   1.000
_cell.length_b   1.000
_cell.length_c   1.000
_cell.angle_alpha   90.00
_cell.angle_beta   90.00
_cell.angle_gamma   90.00
#
_symmetry.space_group_name_H-M   'P 1'
#
loop_
_entity.id
_entity.type
_entity.pdbx_description
1 polymer ?
#
loop_
_entity_poly.entity_id
_entity_poly.type
_entity_poly.pdbx_seq_one_letter_code
_entity_poly.pdbx_strand_id
1 'polypeptide(L)' 'VLSIDLIINRFIDIPDFLDWLLALSTFFYFFIGVKRYYGQGWILSYIKSSAVSLFFSFAVLIAAIGLGVFAFMYY' A
#
# COMPACT_ATOMS: atom_id res chain seq x y z
N VAL A 1 -8.73 1.13 -6.22
CA VAL A 1 -9.27 0.26 -5.14
C VAL A 1 -9.18 0.99 -3.80
N LEU A 2 -7.99 1.31 -3.29
CA LEU A 2 -7.82 2.07 -2.03
C LEU A 2 -8.59 3.41 -1.99
N SER A 3 -8.64 4.17 -3.09
CA SER A 3 -9.42 5.43 -3.10
C SER A 3 -10.93 5.22 -3.02
N ILE A 4 -11.43 4.08 -3.52
CA ILE A 4 -12.86 3.75 -3.49
C ILE A 4 -13.23 3.29 -2.07
N ASP A 5 -12.37 2.49 -1.46
CA ASP A 5 -12.47 2.05 -0.07
C ASP A 5 -12.58 3.24 0.89
N LEU A 6 -11.69 4.23 0.79
CA LEU A 6 -11.74 5.48 1.57
C LEU A 6 -13.03 6.28 1.38
N ILE A 7 -13.59 6.30 0.16
CA ILE A 7 -14.87 6.98 -0.11
C ILE A 7 -16.01 6.23 0.56
N ILE A 8 -16.03 4.90 0.48
CA ILE A 8 -17.06 4.07 1.12
C ILE A 8 -16.98 4.20 2.64
N ASN A 9 -15.77 4.18 3.21
CA ASN A 9 -15.56 4.29 4.66
C ASN A 9 -16.10 5.60 5.25
N ARG A 10 -16.25 6.66 4.43
CA ARG A 10 -16.92 7.91 4.86
C ARG A 10 -18.43 7.75 5.09
N PHE A 11 -19.08 6.82 4.39
CA PHE A 11 -20.53 6.62 4.45
C PHE A 11 -20.93 5.39 5.26
N ILE A 12 -20.09 4.35 5.21
CA ILE A 12 -20.31 3.07 5.89
C ILE A 12 -19.01 2.75 6.60
N ASP A 13 -19.03 2.72 7.92
CA ASP A 13 -17.85 2.44 8.73
C ASP A 13 -17.39 1.00 8.48
N ILE A 14 -16.23 0.86 7.84
CA ILE A 14 -15.61 -0.44 7.55
C ILE A 14 -14.70 -0.79 8.72
N PRO A 15 -14.79 -2.00 9.29
CA PRO A 15 -13.84 -2.45 10.29
C PRO A 15 -12.38 -2.26 9.81
N ASP A 16 -11.55 -1.56 10.59
CA ASP A 16 -10.15 -1.21 10.24
C ASP A 16 -9.30 -2.40 9.75
N PHE A 17 -9.56 -3.61 10.26
CA PHE A 17 -8.82 -4.81 9.84
C PHE A 17 -9.10 -5.19 8.38
N LEU A 18 -10.29 -4.87 7.85
CA LEU A 18 -10.65 -5.12 6.47
C LEU A 18 -9.94 -4.15 5.53
N ASP A 19 -9.83 -2.87 5.90
CA ASP A 19 -9.04 -1.87 5.15
C ASP A 19 -7.58 -2.34 5.04
N TRP A 20 -7.02 -2.84 6.15
CA TRP A 20 -5.67 -3.41 6.16
C TRP A 20 -5.56 -4.66 5.28
N LEU A 21 -6.53 -5.56 5.32
CA LEU A 21 -6.54 -6.78 4.50
C LEU A 21 -6.66 -6.44 3.01
N LEU A 22 -7.45 -5.43 2.66
CA LEU A 22 -7.59 -4.90 1.30
C LEU A 22 -6.27 -4.31 0.81
N ALA A 23 -5.61 -3.49 1.62
CA ALA A 23 -4.28 -2.98 1.31
C ALA A 23 -3.27 -4.12 1.10
N LEU A 24 -3.24 -5.11 2.00
CA LEU A 24 -2.36 -6.27 1.89
C LEU A 24 -2.65 -7.11 0.64
N SER A 25 -3.92 -7.22 0.23
CA SER A 25 -4.30 -7.95 -0.98
C SER A 25 -3.60 -7.40 -2.23
N THR A 26 -3.41 -6.08 -2.31
CA THR A 26 -2.72 -5.46 -3.46
C THR A 26 -1.27 -5.91 -3.55
N PHE A 27 -0.59 -6.09 -2.42
CA PHE A 27 0.76 -6.63 -2.38
C PHE A 27 0.78 -8.08 -2.86
N PHE A 28 -0.15 -8.93 -2.42
CA PHE A 28 -0.22 -10.31 -2.88
C PHE A 28 -0.52 -10.43 -4.38
N TYR A 29 -1.42 -9.60 -4.92
CA TYR A 29 -1.68 -9.54 -6.36
C TYR A 29 -0.41 -9.15 -7.12
N PHE A 30 0.31 -8.13 -6.65
CA PHE A 30 1.57 -7.70 -7.25
C PHE A 30 2.64 -8.80 -7.19
N PHE A 31 2.83 -9.44 -6.03
CA PHE A 31 3.76 -10.54 -5.82
C PHE A 31 3.51 -11.71 -6.77
N ILE A 32 2.26 -12.15 -6.90
CA ILE A 32 1.87 -13.23 -7.81
C ILE A 32 2.08 -12.79 -9.27
N GLY A 33 1.79 -11.53 -9.59
CA GLY A 33 2.05 -10.93 -10.90
C GLY A 33 3.53 -10.98 -11.28
N VAL A 34 4.42 -10.53 -10.39
CA VAL A 34 5.88 -10.60 -10.56
C VAL A 34 6.35 -12.04 -10.76
N LYS A 35 5.83 -12.98 -9.97
CA LYS A 35 6.14 -14.40 -10.12
C LYS A 35 5.77 -14.93 -11.51
N ARG A 36 4.57 -14.61 -11.99
CA ARG A 36 4.07 -15.05 -13.30
C ARG A 36 4.83 -14.39 -14.46
N TYR A 37 5.11 -13.10 -14.35
CA TYR A 37 5.78 -12.33 -15.39
C TYR A 37 7.25 -12.75 -15.59
N TYR A 38 8.00 -12.93 -14.50
CA TYR A 38 9.43 -13.29 -14.58
C TYR A 38 9.69 -14.80 -14.61
N GLY A 39 8.66 -15.65 -14.45
CA GLY A 39 8.81 -17.11 -14.44
C GLY A 39 9.73 -17.67 -13.34
N GLN A 40 10.00 -16.88 -12.29
CA GLN A 40 11.00 -17.19 -11.26
C GLN A 40 10.38 -17.84 -10.02
N GLY A 41 11.24 -18.36 -9.13
CA GLY A 41 10.83 -18.97 -7.86
C GLY A 41 10.12 -18.00 -6.91
N TRP A 42 9.38 -18.55 -5.94
CA TRP A 42 8.59 -17.80 -4.96
C TRP A 42 9.45 -16.85 -4.11
N ILE A 43 10.60 -17.32 -3.61
CA ILE A 43 11.49 -16.53 -2.76
C ILE A 43 12.03 -15.31 -3.52
N LEU A 44 12.50 -15.52 -4.75
CA LEU A 44 13.10 -14.45 -5.55
C LEU A 44 12.04 -13.42 -5.99
N SER A 45 10.82 -13.88 -6.26
CA SER A 45 9.67 -13.01 -6.53
C SER A 45 9.30 -12.18 -5.30
N TYR A 46 9.38 -12.76 -4.10
CA TYR A 46 9.03 -12.09 -2.85
C TYR A 46 10.02 -11.00 -2.53
N ILE A 47 11.33 -11.28 -2.66
CA ILE A 47 12.38 -10.27 -2.44
C ILE A 47 12.20 -9.10 -3.42
N LYS A 48 11.96 -9.39 -4.72
CA LYS A 48 11.77 -8.34 -5.73
C LYS A 48 10.51 -7.51 -5.47
N SER A 49 9.38 -8.15 -5.17
CA SER A 49 8.14 -7.42 -4.89
C SER A 49 8.25 -6.58 -3.61
N SER A 50 8.92 -7.10 -2.58
CA SER A 50 9.18 -6.37 -1.33
C SER A 50 10.13 -5.20 -1.54
N ALA A 51 11.20 -5.37 -2.32
CA ALA A 51 12.13 -4.28 -2.65
C ALA A 51 11.44 -3.14 -3.39
N VAL A 52 10.59 -3.44 -4.37
CA VAL A 52 9.78 -2.43 -5.07
C VAL A 52 8.82 -1.75 -4.11
N SER A 53 8.10 -2.51 -3.27
CA SER A 53 7.15 -1.95 -2.32
C SER A 53 7.81 -1.04 -1.27
N LEU A 54 8.99 -1.41 -0.79
CA LEU A 54 9.82 -0.56 0.09
C LEU A 54 10.33 0.69 -0.62
N PHE A 55 10.67 0.62 -1.91
CA PHE A 55 11.07 1.80 -2.65
C PHE A 55 9.91 2.80 -2.77
N PHE A 56 8.70 2.31 -3.03
CA PHE A 56 7.52 3.17 -3.10
C PHE A 56 7.07 3.71 -1.73
N SER A 57 7.43 3.06 -0.61
CA SER A 57 7.09 3.57 0.73
C SER A 57 7.81 4.88 1.06
N PHE A 58 8.91 5.22 0.38
CA PHE A 58 9.53 6.55 0.50
C PHE A 58 8.59 7.68 0.06
N ALA A 59 7.73 7.44 -0.93
CA ALA A 59 6.72 8.43 -1.33
C ALA A 59 5.71 8.69 -0.20
N VAL A 60 5.34 7.63 0.54
CA VAL A 60 4.47 7.75 1.71
C VAL A 60 5.13 8.54 2.82
N LEU A 61 6.43 8.33 3.06
CA LEU A 61 7.20 9.13 4.03
C LEU A 61 7.22 10.62 3.66
N ILE A 62 7.44 10.95 2.39
CA ILE A 62 7.42 12.34 1.92
C ILE A 62 6.03 12.96 2.13
N ALA A 63 4.96 12.23 1.79
CA ALA A 63 3.59 12.68 2.02
C ALA A 63 3.28 12.89 3.51
N ALA A 64 3.73 11.97 4.38
CA ALA A 64 3.55 12.07 5.82
C ALA A 64 4.29 13.30 6.41
N ILE A 65 5.52 13.58 5.97
CA ILE A 65 6.25 14.79 6.36
C ILE A 65 5.50 16.04 5.90
N GLY A 66 5.05 16.07 4.64
CA GLY A 66 4.30 17.20 4.09
C GLY A 66 3.01 17.49 4.87
N LEU A 67 2.23 16.44 5.18
CA LEU A 67 1.03 16.55 6.01
C LEU A 67 1.37 16.97 7.44
N GLY A 68 2.46 16.48 8.01
CA GLY A 68 2.93 16.88 9.34
C GLY A 68 3.29 18.36 9.41
N VAL A 69 4.00 18.88 8.41
CA VAL A 69 4.31 20.33 8.29
C VAL A 69 3.03 21.14 8.13
N PHE A 70 2.10 20.70 7.26
CA PHE A 70 0.83 21.38 7.06
C PHE A 70 -0.01 21.41 8.34
N ALA A 71 -0.07 20.30 9.07
CA ALA A 71 -0.75 20.21 10.36
C ALA A 71 -0.11 21.14 11.41
N PHE A 72 1.22 21.23 11.43
CA PHE A 72 1.94 22.15 12.32
C PHE A 72 1.65 23.63 12.00
N MET A 73 1.49 23.98 10.72
CA MET A 73 1.13 25.35 10.32
C MET A 73 -0.30 25.76 10.71
N TYR A 74 -1.18 24.79 10.95
CA TYR A 74 -2.56 25.05 11.37
C TYR A 74 -2.69 25.30 12.88
N TYR A 75 -1.67 24.95 13.67
CA TYR A 75 -1.61 25.14 15.12
C TYR A 75 -0.80 26.39 15.47
#